data_AF-A0A9E5N767-F1
#
_entry.id   AF-A0A9E5N767-F1
#
_cell.length_a   1.000
_cell.length_b   1.000
_cell.length_c   1.000
_cell.angle_alpha   90.00
_cell.angle_beta   90.00
_cell.angle_gamma   90.00
#
_symmetry.space_group_name_H-M   'P 1'
#
loop_
_entity.id
_entity.type
_entity.pdbx_description
1 polymer ?
#
loop_
_entity_poly.entity_id
_entity_poly.type
_entity_poly.pdbx_seq_one_letter_code
_entity_poly.pdbx_strand_id
1 'polypeptide(L)'
;MAKDYYAVLGLDRDATEAEIKAVYREEVKNCHPDIAGDDEAKTARFQEVTEAYQVLSDPFRRKMHDRDLPIKSYPLRRPTPERVWKEVIEVILLRSDKVGSFHHALQDAKPLALEEDKIILGFTGPKLRSGAYLDVPADKRALQKALQLIVGRKIGFRYIEGQDLVDWERIKAAEERISKKKPAPSARPEPQAQNLWDELLSRMSRAYREMPGRHFPQNRVTFFSEALDWINETVEKARAAHASDNAVTRDLAKAIERLADLVEMPPTVVAMELARKGDS
;
A
#
# COMPACT_ATOMS: atom_id res chain seq x y z
N MET A 1 0.17 17.01 38.51
CA MET A 1 0.32 16.69 37.08
C MET A 1 1.05 17.85 36.44
N ALA A 2 2.08 17.60 35.61
CA ALA A 2 2.75 18.68 34.89
C ALA A 2 1.74 19.35 33.94
N LYS A 3 1.69 20.69 33.91
CA LYS A 3 0.88 21.44 32.94
C LYS A 3 1.40 21.13 31.55
N ASP A 4 0.49 21.10 30.58
CA ASP A 4 0.80 20.85 29.19
C ASP A 4 0.85 22.16 28.41
N TYR A 5 2.04 22.73 28.24
CA TYR A 5 2.20 24.01 27.53
C TYR A 5 1.90 23.91 26.03
N TYR A 6 2.01 22.72 25.45
CA TYR A 6 1.67 22.49 24.05
C TYR A 6 0.17 22.54 23.84
N ALA A 7 -0.63 21.90 24.70
CA ALA A 7 -2.09 22.01 24.64
C ALA A 7 -2.60 23.43 24.94
N VAL A 8 -1.93 24.17 25.83
CA VAL A 8 -2.29 25.58 26.09
C VAL A 8 -2.22 26.41 24.81
N LEU A 9 -1.15 26.25 24.02
CA LEU A 9 -0.97 26.91 22.72
C LEU A 9 -1.70 26.19 21.57
N GLY A 10 -2.32 25.03 21.80
CA GLY A 10 -2.91 24.23 20.72
C GLY A 10 -1.89 23.71 19.70
N LEU A 11 -0.63 23.58 20.11
CA LEU A 11 0.49 23.15 19.28
C LEU A 11 0.90 21.72 19.61
N ASP A 12 1.59 21.07 18.67
CA ASP A 12 2.20 19.75 18.91
C ASP A 12 3.59 19.91 19.55
N ARG A 13 4.10 18.85 20.19
CA ARG A 13 5.47 18.82 20.73
C ARG A 13 6.54 19.01 19.67
N ASP A 14 6.22 18.69 18.41
CA ASP A 14 7.10 18.88 17.27
C ASP A 14 7.04 20.30 16.68
N ALA A 15 6.21 21.19 17.23
CA ALA A 15 6.05 22.56 16.72
C ALA A 15 7.40 23.29 16.67
N THR A 16 7.67 23.91 15.53
CA THR A 16 8.86 24.72 15.30
C THR A 16 8.80 26.00 16.14
N GLU A 17 9.96 26.59 16.42
CA GLU A 17 10.01 27.90 17.11
C GLU A 17 9.22 28.98 16.37
N ALA A 18 9.19 28.91 15.03
CA ALA A 18 8.43 29.81 14.19
C ALA A 18 6.91 29.68 14.41
N GLU A 19 6.40 28.45 14.50
CA GLU A 19 4.99 28.16 14.79
C GLU A 19 4.61 28.56 16.21
N ILE A 20 5.45 28.24 17.20
CA ILE A 20 5.25 28.66 18.61
C ILE A 20 5.15 30.17 18.71
N LYS A 21 6.03 30.90 18.03
CA LYS A 21 6.02 32.36 17.99
C LYS A 21 4.84 32.93 17.20
N ALA A 22 4.39 32.25 16.15
CA ALA A 22 3.23 32.67 15.37
C ALA A 22 1.96 32.61 16.21
N VAL A 23 1.68 31.44 16.81
CA VAL A 23 0.48 31.23 17.63
C VAL A 23 0.49 32.10 18.88
N TYR A 24 1.64 32.25 19.55
CA TYR A 24 1.77 33.18 20.68
C TYR A 24 1.35 34.60 20.31
N ARG A 25 1.80 35.11 19.14
CA ARG A 25 1.43 36.46 18.69
C ARG A 25 -0.06 36.58 18.36
N GLU A 26 -0.71 35.52 17.88
CA GLU A 26 -2.14 35.51 17.62
C GLU A 26 -2.94 35.50 18.92
N GLU A 27 -2.62 34.60 19.84
CA GLU A 27 -3.29 34.50 21.14
C GLU A 27 -3.10 35.77 21.98
N VAL A 28 -1.90 36.37 21.99
CA VAL A 28 -1.66 37.65 22.67
C VAL A 28 -2.50 38.78 22.10
N LYS A 29 -2.71 38.83 20.77
CA LYS A 29 -3.62 39.83 20.18
C LYS A 29 -5.06 39.61 20.61
N ASN A 30 -5.48 38.37 20.78
CA ASN A 30 -6.85 38.02 21.18
C ASN A 30 -7.12 38.28 22.67
N CYS A 31 -6.07 38.19 23.51
CA CYS A 31 -6.17 38.30 24.97
C CYS A 31 -5.44 39.51 25.55
N HIS A 32 -5.02 40.48 24.73
CA HIS A 32 -4.28 41.66 25.21
C HIS A 32 -5.11 42.45 26.24
N PRO A 33 -4.54 42.92 27.37
CA PRO A 33 -5.28 43.64 28.41
C PRO A 33 -6.05 44.87 27.86
N ASP A 34 -5.49 45.57 26.88
CA ASP A 34 -6.17 46.70 26.20
C ASP A 34 -7.44 46.29 25.42
N ILE A 35 -7.57 45.03 25.01
CA ILE A 35 -8.72 44.48 24.26
C ILE A 35 -9.63 43.68 25.19
N ALA A 36 -9.07 43.10 26.25
CA ALA A 36 -9.78 42.27 27.21
C ALA A 36 -10.57 43.07 28.26
N GLY A 37 -10.11 44.26 28.63
CA GLY A 37 -10.73 45.04 29.71
C GLY A 37 -10.71 44.27 31.04
N ASP A 38 -11.86 44.20 31.72
CA ASP A 38 -12.04 43.52 33.01
C ASP A 38 -12.46 42.03 32.87
N ASP A 39 -12.26 41.44 31.69
CA ASP A 39 -12.57 40.03 31.42
C ASP A 39 -11.50 39.11 32.05
N GLU A 40 -11.79 38.64 33.26
CA GLU A 40 -10.93 37.74 34.04
C GLU A 40 -10.52 36.48 33.24
N ALA A 41 -11.39 35.98 32.35
CA ALA A 41 -11.10 34.79 31.54
C ALA A 41 -10.00 35.04 30.51
N LYS A 42 -9.99 36.22 29.88
CA LYS A 42 -8.93 36.62 28.94
C LYS A 42 -7.61 36.92 29.65
N THR A 43 -7.67 37.49 30.85
CA THR A 43 -6.48 37.71 31.69
C THR A 43 -5.85 36.38 32.10
N ALA A 44 -6.65 35.40 32.53
CA ALA A 44 -6.17 34.05 32.85
C ALA A 44 -5.57 33.36 31.61
N ARG A 45 -6.25 33.42 30.46
CA ARG A 45 -5.76 32.87 29.19
C ARG A 45 -4.43 33.51 28.75
N PHE A 46 -4.30 34.82 28.89
CA PHE A 46 -3.07 35.56 28.59
C PHE A 46 -1.90 35.09 29.46
N GLN A 47 -2.14 34.89 30.76
CA GLN A 47 -1.13 34.39 31.69
C GLN A 47 -0.68 32.97 31.30
N GLU A 48 -1.63 32.08 30.98
CA GLU A 48 -1.33 30.70 30.55
C GLU A 48 -0.52 30.66 29.25
N VAL A 49 -0.92 31.45 28.25
CA VAL A 49 -0.23 31.52 26.95
C VAL A 49 1.19 32.09 27.10
N THR A 50 1.36 33.08 27.98
CA THR A 50 2.66 33.67 28.29
C THR A 50 3.57 32.69 29.02
N GLU A 51 3.05 31.98 30.02
CA GLU A 51 3.76 30.92 30.74
C GLU A 51 4.21 29.81 29.77
N ALA A 52 3.31 29.36 28.88
CA ALA A 52 3.61 28.37 27.87
C ALA A 52 4.72 28.82 26.90
N TYR A 53 4.62 30.05 26.38
CA TYR A 53 5.63 30.59 25.48
C TYR A 53 7.00 30.73 26.16
N GLN A 54 7.07 31.15 27.42
CA GLN A 54 8.33 31.29 28.16
C GLN A 54 9.08 29.97 28.37
N VAL A 55 8.35 28.85 28.44
CA VAL A 55 8.95 27.52 28.58
C VAL A 55 9.29 26.93 27.22
N LEU A 56 8.41 27.09 26.22
CA LEU A 56 8.57 26.47 24.90
C LEU A 56 9.49 27.24 23.94
N SER A 57 9.69 28.54 24.15
CA SER A 57 10.60 29.38 23.34
C SER A 57 12.07 29.22 23.70
N ASP A 58 12.38 28.73 24.90
CA ASP A 58 13.75 28.45 25.34
C ASP A 58 14.07 26.96 25.11
N PRO A 59 15.06 26.62 24.26
CA PRO A 59 15.38 25.23 23.93
C PRO A 59 15.75 24.36 25.14
N PHE A 60 16.38 24.94 26.16
CA PHE A 60 16.78 24.22 27.37
C PHE A 60 15.57 23.94 28.26
N ARG A 61 14.71 24.95 28.47
CA ARG A 61 13.47 24.81 29.25
C ARG A 61 12.48 23.87 28.58
N ARG A 62 12.34 23.96 27.25
CA ARG A 62 11.55 23.04 26.43
C ARG A 62 12.00 21.60 26.62
N LYS A 63 13.31 21.34 26.54
CA LYS A 63 13.86 19.99 26.74
C LYS A 63 13.62 19.44 28.15
N MET A 64 13.74 20.29 29.18
CA MET A 64 13.40 19.89 30.55
C MET A 64 11.91 19.58 30.70
N HIS A 65 11.06 20.43 30.13
CA HIS A 65 9.62 20.23 30.10
C HIS A 65 9.23 18.91 29.40
N ASP A 66 9.82 18.65 28.23
CA ASP A 66 9.58 17.44 27.44
C ASP A 66 9.95 16.15 28.19
N ARG A 67 11.01 16.20 29.01
CA ARG A 67 11.46 15.08 29.85
C ARG A 67 10.47 14.76 30.97
N ASP A 68 9.85 15.79 31.54
CA ASP A 68 9.01 15.67 32.73
C ASP A 68 7.53 15.38 32.38
N LEU A 69 7.16 15.52 31.10
CA LEU A 69 5.83 15.18 30.62
C LEU A 69 5.63 13.66 30.46
N PRO A 70 4.56 13.07 31.03
CA PRO A 70 4.27 11.65 30.87
C PRO A 70 3.98 11.30 29.40
N ILE A 71 4.43 10.10 28.99
CA ILE A 71 4.27 9.56 27.62
C ILE A 71 2.77 9.31 27.26
N LYS A 72 1.87 9.35 28.26
CA LYS A 72 0.45 9.07 28.10
C LYS A 72 -0.38 10.33 28.32
N SER A 73 -0.82 10.98 27.23
CA SER A 73 -2.12 11.72 27.15
C SER A 73 -2.22 12.74 26.01
N TYR A 74 -1.29 12.79 25.07
CA TYR A 74 -1.45 13.66 23.90
C TYR A 74 -2.07 12.82 22.78
N PRO A 75 -3.17 13.26 22.15
CA PRO A 75 -3.49 12.75 20.84
C PRO A 75 -2.36 13.19 19.92
N LEU A 76 -1.31 12.36 19.82
CA LEU A 76 -0.35 12.43 18.73
C LEU A 76 -1.20 12.51 17.47
N ARG A 77 -1.26 13.69 16.84
CA ARG A 77 -1.67 13.75 15.45
C ARG A 77 -0.78 12.73 14.77
N ARG A 78 -1.42 11.74 14.14
CA ARG A 78 -0.82 10.57 13.48
C ARG A 78 0.63 10.83 13.07
N PRO A 79 1.58 9.92 13.35
CA PRO A 79 2.99 10.15 13.07
C PRO A 79 3.14 10.69 11.65
N THR A 80 3.66 11.92 11.52
CA THR A 80 3.72 12.58 10.21
C THR A 80 4.69 11.81 9.31
N PRO A 81 4.44 11.78 7.99
CA PRO A 81 5.33 11.07 7.05
C PRO A 81 6.78 11.55 7.18
N GLU A 82 6.97 12.86 7.37
CA GLU A 82 8.25 13.53 7.57
C GLU A 82 9.00 13.04 8.81
N ARG A 83 8.31 12.96 9.95
CA ARG A 83 8.91 12.49 11.20
C ARG A 83 9.29 11.02 11.11
N VAL A 84 8.38 10.18 10.62
CA VAL A 84 8.64 8.75 10.46
C VAL A 84 9.86 8.54 9.56
N TRP A 85 9.93 9.26 8.45
CA TRP A 85 11.03 9.10 7.51
C TRP A 85 12.37 9.58 8.08
N LYS A 86 12.38 10.70 8.81
CA LYS A 86 13.57 11.20 9.49
C LYS A 86 14.12 10.18 10.49
N GLU A 87 13.24 9.62 11.32
CA GLU A 87 13.62 8.59 12.29
C GLU A 87 14.12 7.31 11.59
N VAL A 88 13.52 6.92 10.46
CA VAL A 88 13.97 5.77 9.65
C VAL A 88 15.39 6.00 9.13
N ILE A 89 15.65 7.18 8.57
CA ILE A 89 16.98 7.56 8.07
C ILE A 89 17.99 7.45 9.21
N GLU A 90 17.72 8.06 10.36
CA GLU A 90 18.62 8.02 11.52
C GLU A 90 18.92 6.59 11.97
N VAL A 91 17.90 5.73 12.10
CA VAL A 91 18.06 4.33 12.51
C VAL A 91 18.89 3.53 11.51
N ILE A 92 18.72 3.78 10.22
CA ILE A 92 19.47 3.08 9.17
C ILE A 92 20.92 3.58 9.14
N LEU A 93 21.13 4.90 9.18
CA LEU A 93 22.47 5.51 9.17
C LEU A 93 23.29 5.12 10.40
N LEU A 94 22.67 5.00 11.57
CA LEU A 94 23.34 4.58 12.81
C LEU A 94 23.73 3.08 12.81
N ARG A 95 23.14 2.27 11.94
CA ARG A 95 23.31 0.80 11.91
C ARG A 95 24.06 0.30 10.67
N SER A 96 24.42 1.18 9.75
CA SER A 96 24.97 0.82 8.44
C SER A 96 26.24 1.60 8.15
N ASP A 97 27.35 0.89 7.96
CA ASP A 97 28.62 1.47 7.48
C ASP A 97 28.59 1.76 5.96
N LYS A 98 27.49 1.44 5.26
CA LYS A 98 27.39 1.51 3.80
C LYS A 98 27.21 2.94 3.27
N VAL A 99 28.27 3.71 3.07
CA VAL A 99 28.17 4.99 2.32
C VAL A 99 28.01 4.69 0.82
N GLY A 100 26.82 4.86 0.23
CA GLY A 100 26.60 4.53 -1.20
C GLY A 100 25.23 4.93 -1.75
N SER A 101 24.86 4.42 -2.92
CA SER A 101 23.64 4.80 -3.67
C SER A 101 22.34 4.66 -2.88
N PHE A 102 22.27 3.72 -1.93
CA PHE A 102 21.14 3.56 -1.02
C PHE A 102 21.00 4.74 -0.04
N HIS A 103 22.10 5.30 0.47
CA HIS A 103 22.05 6.47 1.37
C HIS A 103 21.57 7.71 0.64
N HIS A 104 22.07 7.93 -0.59
CA HIS A 104 21.56 9.02 -1.43
C HIS A 104 20.07 8.83 -1.75
N ALA A 105 19.63 7.60 -2.04
CA ALA A 105 18.21 7.31 -2.25
C ALA A 105 17.33 7.62 -1.02
N LEU A 106 17.81 7.33 0.19
CA LEU A 106 17.09 7.65 1.43
C LEU A 106 16.97 9.17 1.66
N GLN A 107 18.05 9.91 1.41
CA GLN A 107 18.08 11.37 1.55
C GLN A 107 17.28 12.08 0.45
N ASP A 108 17.26 11.53 -0.76
CA ASP A 108 16.54 12.07 -1.91
C ASP A 108 15.03 11.83 -1.84
N ALA A 109 14.60 10.81 -1.09
CA ALA A 109 13.20 10.48 -0.91
C ALA A 109 12.49 11.54 -0.06
N LYS A 110 11.43 12.13 -0.60
CA LYS A 110 10.52 13.02 0.13
C LYS A 110 9.31 12.24 0.65
N PRO A 111 9.07 12.16 1.95
CA PRO A 111 7.88 11.49 2.46
C PRO A 111 6.63 12.35 2.22
N LEU A 112 5.68 11.83 1.46
CA LEU A 112 4.49 12.57 1.03
C LEU A 112 3.26 12.23 1.86
N ALA A 113 3.07 10.95 2.17
CA ALA A 113 1.89 10.47 2.88
C ALA A 113 2.20 9.20 3.68
N LEU A 114 1.47 9.00 4.78
CA LEU A 114 1.49 7.79 5.58
C LEU A 114 0.08 7.19 5.55
N GLU A 115 -0.08 6.11 4.79
CA GLU A 115 -1.31 5.34 4.75
C GLU A 115 -1.29 4.24 5.83
N GLU A 116 -2.37 3.45 5.93
CA GLU A 116 -2.50 2.41 6.96
C GLU A 116 -1.46 1.30 6.82
N ASP A 117 -1.12 0.94 5.58
CA ASP A 117 -0.26 -0.18 5.22
C ASP A 117 1.09 0.24 4.62
N LYS A 118 1.28 1.52 4.25
CA LYS A 118 2.50 1.97 3.55
C LYS A 118 2.79 3.46 3.72
N ILE A 119 4.07 3.81 3.61
CA ILE A 119 4.53 5.19 3.42
C ILE A 119 4.75 5.50 1.94
N ILE A 120 4.36 6.69 1.50
CA ILE A 120 4.53 7.16 0.12
C ILE A 120 5.73 8.09 0.05
N LEU A 121 6.65 7.78 -0.84
CA LEU A 121 7.90 8.51 -1.04
C LEU A 121 7.93 9.12 -2.45
N GLY A 122 8.06 10.44 -2.53
CA GLY A 122 8.23 11.17 -3.77
C GLY A 122 9.69 11.30 -4.18
N PHE A 123 9.97 11.11 -5.46
CA PHE A 123 11.26 11.42 -6.08
C PHE A 123 11.08 12.47 -7.18
N THR A 124 12.05 13.38 -7.31
CA THR A 124 12.15 14.29 -8.46
C THR A 124 12.61 13.53 -9.70
N GLY A 125 12.14 13.93 -10.89
CA GLY A 125 12.46 13.27 -12.18
C GLY A 125 13.91 12.75 -12.33
N PRO A 126 14.96 13.57 -12.24
CA PRO A 126 16.34 13.09 -12.36
C PRO A 126 16.77 12.13 -11.24
N LYS A 127 16.12 12.18 -10.08
CA LYS A 127 16.34 11.33 -8.91
C LYS A 127 15.39 10.13 -8.84
N LEU A 128 14.47 9.97 -9.80
CA LEU A 128 13.52 8.84 -9.83
C LEU A 128 14.25 7.49 -9.90
N ARG A 129 15.40 7.45 -10.60
CA ARG A 129 16.26 6.27 -10.67
C ARG A 129 16.84 5.87 -9.31
N SER A 130 16.99 6.83 -8.39
CA SER A 130 17.45 6.56 -7.04
C SER A 130 16.44 5.71 -6.25
N GLY A 131 15.15 5.84 -6.55
CA GLY A 131 14.09 5.04 -5.93
C GLY A 131 14.27 3.53 -6.12
N ALA A 132 14.86 3.09 -7.24
CA ALA A 132 15.13 1.67 -7.50
C ALA A 132 16.10 1.05 -6.48
N TYR A 133 17.00 1.84 -5.88
CA TYR A 133 17.90 1.35 -4.84
C TYR A 133 17.17 1.01 -3.54
N LEU A 134 15.99 1.59 -3.29
CA LEU A 134 15.18 1.23 -2.13
C LEU A 134 14.53 -0.16 -2.28
N ASP A 135 14.34 -0.62 -3.52
CA ASP A 135 13.68 -1.91 -3.81
C ASP A 135 14.64 -3.11 -3.82
N VAL A 136 15.95 -2.87 -3.67
CA VAL A 136 16.95 -3.93 -3.54
C VAL A 136 16.58 -4.82 -2.33
N PRO A 137 16.46 -6.16 -2.48
CA PRO A 137 15.88 -7.02 -1.45
C PRO A 137 16.50 -6.90 -0.04
N ALA A 138 17.83 -6.70 0.03
CA ALA A 138 18.53 -6.53 1.30
C ALA A 138 18.15 -5.21 2.00
N ASP A 139 18.16 -4.11 1.23
CA ASP A 139 17.91 -2.77 1.74
C ASP A 139 16.42 -2.54 2.01
N LYS A 140 15.54 -3.14 1.19
CA LYS A 140 14.08 -3.20 1.38
C LYS A 140 13.71 -3.83 2.72
N ARG A 141 14.36 -4.94 3.10
CA ARG A 141 14.14 -5.61 4.39
C ARG A 141 14.59 -4.74 5.57
N ALA A 142 15.73 -4.07 5.42
CA ALA A 142 16.24 -3.15 6.44
C ALA A 142 15.27 -1.98 6.65
N LEU A 143 14.77 -1.39 5.56
CA LEU A 143 13.80 -0.30 5.59
C LEU A 143 12.48 -0.71 6.23
N GLN A 144 11.91 -1.86 5.84
CA GLN A 144 10.69 -2.38 6.44
C GLN A 144 10.84 -2.64 7.94
N LYS A 145 11.99 -3.16 8.38
CA LYS A 145 12.27 -3.37 9.80
C LYS A 145 12.38 -2.06 10.56
N ALA A 146 13.02 -1.04 10.00
CA ALA A 146 13.11 0.29 10.59
C ALA A 146 11.72 0.96 10.70
N LEU A 147 10.95 0.94 9.61
CA LEU A 147 9.57 1.44 9.59
C LEU A 147 8.67 0.73 10.61
N GLN A 148 8.80 -0.59 10.75
CA GLN A 148 8.06 -1.36 11.75
C GLN A 148 8.41 -0.95 13.18
N LEU A 149 9.69 -0.69 13.46
CA LEU A 149 10.14 -0.27 14.79
C LEU A 149 9.57 1.10 15.17
N ILE A 150 9.52 2.04 14.22
CA ILE A 150 9.09 3.43 14.46
C ILE A 150 7.57 3.54 14.52
N VAL A 151 6.87 2.93 13.58
CA VAL A 151 5.40 3.03 13.50
C VAL A 151 4.71 1.99 14.41
N GLY A 152 5.47 1.01 14.92
CA GLY A 152 4.95 -0.04 15.82
C GLY A 152 4.07 -1.09 15.14
N ARG A 153 3.93 -1.02 13.81
CA ARG A 153 3.17 -1.97 12.98
C ARG A 153 3.90 -2.26 11.68
N LYS A 154 3.63 -3.40 11.05
CA LYS A 154 4.20 -3.73 9.74
C LYS A 154 3.61 -2.79 8.69
N ILE A 155 4.46 -1.92 8.13
CA ILE A 155 4.12 -1.07 6.99
C ILE A 155 5.15 -1.29 5.87
N GLY A 156 4.68 -1.21 4.63
CA GLY A 156 5.51 -1.14 3.44
C GLY A 156 5.88 0.29 3.09
N PHE A 157 6.46 0.45 1.90
CA PHE A 157 6.68 1.75 1.29
C PHE A 157 6.39 1.64 -0.21
N ARG A 158 6.04 2.76 -0.82
CA ARG A 158 5.88 2.90 -2.27
C ARG A 158 6.51 4.21 -2.68
N TYR A 159 7.24 4.20 -3.79
CA TYR A 159 7.74 5.43 -4.37
C TYR A 159 6.91 5.86 -5.58
N ILE A 160 6.82 7.18 -5.80
CA ILE A 160 6.13 7.80 -6.92
C ILE A 160 7.02 8.85 -7.60
N GLU A 161 6.71 9.15 -8.85
CA GLU A 161 7.25 10.31 -9.56
C GLU A 161 6.42 11.54 -9.19
N GLY A 162 7.05 12.51 -8.52
CA GLY A 162 6.37 13.70 -7.97
C GLY A 162 6.89 14.06 -6.58
N GLN A 163 6.82 15.34 -6.22
CA GLN A 163 7.27 15.83 -4.90
C GLN A 163 6.15 16.46 -4.06
N ASP A 164 4.95 16.55 -4.61
CA ASP A 164 3.84 17.23 -3.96
C ASP A 164 2.71 16.27 -3.59
N LEU A 165 1.98 16.61 -2.52
CA LEU A 165 0.80 15.87 -2.09
C LEU A 165 -0.27 15.82 -3.21
N VAL A 166 -0.33 16.87 -4.03
CA VAL A 166 -1.24 16.97 -5.19
C VAL A 166 -0.93 15.91 -6.25
N ASP A 167 0.35 15.59 -6.47
CA ASP A 167 0.76 14.54 -7.41
C ASP A 167 0.30 13.17 -6.92
N TRP A 168 0.44 12.93 -5.62
CA TRP A 168 -0.04 11.71 -4.98
C TRP A 168 -1.58 11.59 -5.05
N GLU A 169 -2.32 12.66 -4.78
CA GLU A 169 -3.78 12.66 -4.88
C GLU A 169 -4.28 12.42 -6.31
N ARG A 170 -3.57 12.96 -7.33
CA ARG A 170 -3.87 12.69 -8.74
C ARG A 170 -3.66 11.22 -9.11
N ILE A 171 -2.56 10.63 -8.66
CA ILE A 171 -2.27 9.20 -8.87
C ILE A 171 -3.33 8.35 -8.17
N LYS A 172 -3.66 8.67 -6.91
CA LYS A 172 -4.70 7.97 -6.14
C LYS A 172 -6.08 8.08 -6.81
N ALA A 173 -6.46 9.26 -7.28
CA ALA A 173 -7.72 9.47 -8.00
C ALA A 173 -7.73 8.76 -9.36
N ALA A 174 -6.59 8.69 -10.07
CA ALA A 174 -6.46 7.92 -11.30
C ALA A 174 -6.56 6.42 -11.04
N GLU A 175 -5.95 5.90 -9.98
CA GLU A 175 -6.05 4.52 -9.54
C GLU A 175 -7.47 4.16 -9.09
N GLU A 176 -8.16 5.05 -8.37
CA GLU A 176 -9.57 4.88 -8.03
C GLU A 176 -10.46 4.91 -9.28
N ARG A 177 -10.18 5.78 -10.25
CA ARG A 177 -10.87 5.79 -11.54
C ARG A 177 -10.62 4.49 -12.31
N ILE A 178 -9.39 3.98 -12.33
CA ILE A 178 -9.09 2.67 -12.94
C ILE A 178 -9.78 1.55 -12.16
N SER A 179 -9.87 1.62 -10.83
CA SER A 179 -10.57 0.64 -10.01
C SER A 179 -12.10 0.69 -10.18
N LYS A 180 -12.67 1.88 -10.41
CA LYS A 180 -14.10 2.10 -10.69
C LYS A 180 -14.47 1.83 -12.16
N LYS A 181 -13.51 2.03 -13.06
CA LYS A 181 -13.62 1.75 -14.51
C LYS A 181 -13.15 0.33 -14.86
N LYS A 182 -12.51 -0.38 -13.92
CA LYS A 182 -12.45 -1.84 -13.90
C LYS A 182 -13.91 -2.25 -13.96
N PRO A 183 -14.35 -2.93 -15.03
CA PRO A 183 -15.74 -3.33 -15.11
C PRO A 183 -16.11 -4.03 -13.81
N ALA A 184 -17.29 -3.73 -13.26
CA ALA A 184 -17.89 -4.56 -12.22
C ALA A 184 -17.59 -6.02 -12.56
N PRO A 185 -17.13 -6.87 -11.62
CA PRO A 185 -16.75 -8.24 -11.93
C PRO A 185 -17.83 -8.78 -12.84
N SER A 186 -17.49 -8.98 -14.12
CA SER A 186 -18.42 -9.35 -15.18
C SER A 186 -19.30 -10.41 -14.56
N ALA A 187 -20.62 -10.12 -14.46
CA ALA A 187 -21.59 -10.84 -13.65
C ALA A 187 -21.05 -12.22 -13.25
N ARG A 188 -20.75 -12.43 -11.95
CA ARG A 188 -20.32 -13.74 -11.44
C ARG A 188 -21.10 -14.77 -12.25
N PRO A 189 -20.43 -15.66 -13.00
CA PRO A 189 -21.13 -16.60 -13.86
C PRO A 189 -22.25 -17.20 -13.03
N GLU A 190 -23.47 -17.22 -13.57
CA GLU A 190 -24.60 -17.83 -12.88
C GLU A 190 -24.10 -19.13 -12.23
N PRO A 191 -24.46 -19.43 -10.97
CA PRO A 191 -23.82 -20.49 -10.20
C PRO A 191 -23.77 -21.85 -10.93
N GLN A 192 -24.65 -22.07 -11.92
CA GLN A 192 -24.63 -23.22 -12.82
C GLN A 192 -23.44 -23.25 -13.80
N ALA A 193 -23.05 -22.13 -14.42
CA ALA A 193 -21.96 -22.07 -15.40
C ALA A 193 -20.57 -22.19 -14.76
N GLN A 194 -20.36 -21.62 -13.57
CA GLN A 194 -19.10 -21.78 -12.83
C GLN A 194 -18.91 -23.25 -12.40
N ASN A 195 -19.99 -23.90 -11.97
CA ASN A 195 -19.97 -25.30 -11.57
C ASN A 195 -19.55 -26.25 -12.73
N LEU A 196 -19.94 -25.95 -13.97
CA LEU A 196 -19.57 -26.75 -15.14
C LEU A 196 -18.05 -26.81 -15.38
N TRP A 197 -17.37 -25.66 -15.30
CA TRP A 197 -15.92 -25.59 -15.50
C TRP A 197 -15.14 -26.23 -14.34
N ASP A 198 -15.60 -26.02 -13.10
CA ASP A 198 -14.97 -26.64 -11.93
C ASP A 198 -15.12 -28.18 -11.93
N GLU A 199 -16.25 -28.68 -12.44
CA GLU A 199 -16.50 -30.12 -12.64
C GLU A 199 -15.59 -30.69 -13.74
N LEU A 200 -15.43 -29.99 -14.88
CA LEU A 200 -14.51 -30.36 -15.95
C LEU A 200 -13.07 -30.50 -15.44
N LEU A 201 -12.56 -29.48 -14.75
CA LEU A 201 -11.18 -29.47 -14.23
C LEU A 201 -10.95 -30.60 -13.21
N SER A 202 -11.96 -30.87 -12.38
CA SER A 202 -11.94 -31.97 -11.41
C SER A 202 -11.95 -33.34 -12.10
N ARG A 203 -12.78 -33.50 -13.14
CA ARG A 203 -12.86 -34.71 -13.97
C ARG A 203 -11.54 -34.99 -14.67
N MET A 204 -10.94 -34.01 -15.34
CA MET A 204 -9.64 -34.15 -16.02
C MET A 204 -8.55 -34.58 -15.04
N SER A 205 -8.49 -33.93 -13.88
CA SER A 205 -7.48 -34.24 -12.86
C SER A 205 -7.65 -35.65 -12.28
N ARG A 206 -8.89 -36.11 -12.08
CA ARG A 206 -9.20 -37.44 -11.58
C ARG A 206 -8.87 -38.53 -12.62
N ALA A 207 -9.37 -38.35 -13.85
CA ALA A 207 -9.16 -39.28 -14.94
C ALA A 207 -7.66 -39.47 -15.24
N TYR A 208 -6.88 -38.39 -15.28
CA TYR A 208 -5.42 -38.49 -15.46
C TYR A 208 -4.73 -39.22 -14.30
N ARG A 209 -5.20 -39.02 -13.06
CA ARG A 209 -4.60 -39.66 -11.87
C ARG A 209 -4.84 -41.16 -11.85
N GLU A 210 -6.05 -41.58 -12.20
CA GLU A 210 -6.51 -42.98 -12.21
C GLU A 210 -6.05 -43.75 -13.45
N MET A 211 -5.53 -43.04 -14.45
CA MET A 211 -5.08 -43.60 -15.71
C MET A 211 -3.92 -44.61 -15.55
N PRO A 212 -4.08 -45.86 -16.00
CA PRO A 212 -3.01 -46.84 -15.98
C PRO A 212 -1.92 -46.46 -16.98
N GLY A 213 -0.65 -46.57 -16.56
CA GLY A 213 0.48 -46.30 -17.45
C GLY A 213 0.55 -44.86 -17.95
N ARG A 214 0.14 -43.86 -17.15
CA ARG A 214 0.15 -42.42 -17.53
C ARG A 214 1.51 -41.85 -17.94
N HIS A 215 2.60 -42.54 -17.67
CA HIS A 215 3.94 -42.14 -18.12
C HIS A 215 4.21 -42.54 -19.58
N PHE A 216 3.37 -43.41 -20.17
CA PHE A 216 3.51 -43.82 -21.55
C PHE A 216 2.91 -42.77 -22.50
N PRO A 217 3.64 -42.33 -23.54
CA PRO A 217 3.16 -41.32 -24.47
C PRO A 217 1.85 -41.68 -25.19
N GLN A 218 1.69 -42.94 -25.61
CA GLN A 218 0.49 -43.41 -26.30
C GLN A 218 -0.77 -43.25 -25.44
N ASN A 219 -0.65 -43.56 -24.15
CA ASN A 219 -1.74 -43.40 -23.19
C ASN A 219 -2.04 -41.90 -23.04
N ARG A 220 -1.01 -41.06 -22.84
CA ARG A 220 -1.19 -39.60 -22.69
C ARG A 220 -1.90 -38.98 -23.90
N VAL A 221 -1.62 -39.45 -25.12
CA VAL A 221 -2.30 -39.00 -26.34
C VAL A 221 -3.77 -39.41 -26.36
N THR A 222 -4.11 -40.63 -25.90
CA THR A 222 -5.51 -41.05 -25.76
C THR A 222 -6.26 -40.15 -24.78
N PHE A 223 -5.70 -39.93 -23.58
CA PHE A 223 -6.28 -39.01 -22.60
C PHE A 223 -6.39 -37.58 -23.14
N PHE A 224 -5.38 -37.11 -23.86
CA PHE A 224 -5.38 -35.79 -24.48
C PHE A 224 -6.58 -35.63 -25.44
N SER A 225 -6.79 -36.60 -26.34
CA SER A 225 -7.93 -36.56 -27.26
C SER A 225 -9.28 -36.54 -26.54
N GLU A 226 -9.45 -37.38 -25.52
CA GLU A 226 -10.67 -37.43 -24.71
C GLU A 226 -10.91 -36.14 -23.92
N ALA A 227 -9.85 -35.54 -23.37
CA ALA A 227 -9.93 -34.29 -22.64
C ALA A 227 -10.30 -33.11 -23.56
N LEU A 228 -9.82 -33.09 -24.80
CA LEU A 228 -10.25 -32.10 -25.80
C LEU A 228 -11.77 -32.22 -26.07
N ASP A 229 -12.31 -33.43 -26.13
CA ASP A 229 -13.75 -33.65 -26.32
C ASP A 229 -14.56 -33.11 -25.13
N TRP A 230 -14.10 -33.34 -23.90
CA TRP A 230 -14.76 -32.79 -22.71
C TRP A 230 -14.71 -31.26 -22.66
N ILE A 231 -13.60 -30.66 -23.11
CA ILE A 231 -13.47 -29.20 -23.21
C ILE A 231 -14.48 -28.65 -24.24
N ASN A 232 -14.54 -29.23 -25.44
CA ASN A 232 -15.49 -28.81 -26.47
C ASN A 232 -16.96 -28.95 -26.01
N GLU A 233 -17.31 -30.08 -25.39
CA GLU A 233 -18.65 -30.29 -24.83
C GLU A 233 -18.99 -29.23 -23.77
N THR A 234 -18.03 -28.85 -22.93
CA THR A 234 -18.22 -27.84 -21.89
C THR A 234 -18.37 -26.43 -22.47
N VAL A 235 -17.61 -26.09 -23.53
CA VAL A 235 -17.75 -24.82 -24.25
C VAL A 235 -19.14 -24.69 -24.84
N GLU A 236 -19.63 -25.74 -25.51
CA GLU A 236 -20.98 -25.73 -26.12
C GLU A 236 -22.08 -25.61 -25.07
N LYS A 237 -21.97 -26.33 -23.95
CA LYS A 237 -22.90 -26.18 -22.81
C LYS A 237 -22.86 -24.78 -22.20
N ALA A 238 -21.68 -24.18 -22.06
CA ALA A 238 -21.53 -22.84 -21.51
C ALA A 238 -22.12 -21.76 -22.44
N ARG A 239 -21.93 -21.91 -23.74
CA ARG A 239 -22.55 -21.04 -24.76
C ARG A 239 -24.06 -21.18 -24.79
N ALA A 240 -24.58 -22.40 -24.71
CA ALA A 240 -26.02 -22.69 -24.64
C ALA A 240 -26.66 -22.12 -23.36
N ALA A 241 -25.91 -22.04 -22.25
CA ALA A 241 -26.34 -21.44 -21.00
C ALA A 241 -26.22 -19.90 -20.97
N HIS A 242 -26.07 -19.23 -22.13
CA HIS A 242 -25.95 -17.78 -22.25
C HIS A 242 -24.80 -17.14 -21.45
N ALA A 243 -23.71 -17.87 -21.20
CA ALA A 243 -22.51 -17.29 -20.60
C ALA A 243 -21.91 -16.22 -21.54
N SER A 244 -21.44 -15.10 -20.98
CA SER A 244 -20.74 -14.07 -21.75
C SER A 244 -19.49 -14.63 -22.43
N ASP A 245 -19.25 -14.29 -23.71
CA ASP A 245 -18.08 -14.73 -24.48
C ASP A 245 -16.75 -14.49 -23.76
N ASN A 246 -16.62 -13.38 -23.03
CA ASN A 246 -15.43 -13.08 -22.25
C ASN A 246 -15.21 -14.04 -21.08
N ALA A 247 -16.30 -14.50 -20.44
CA ALA A 247 -16.23 -15.47 -19.35
C ALA A 247 -15.86 -16.85 -19.88
N VAL A 248 -16.49 -17.29 -20.98
CA VAL A 248 -16.18 -18.55 -21.66
C VAL A 248 -14.71 -18.58 -22.11
N THR A 249 -14.22 -17.50 -22.71
CA THR A 249 -12.81 -17.40 -23.16
C THR A 249 -11.83 -17.53 -22.00
N ARG A 250 -12.10 -16.87 -20.87
CA ARG A 250 -11.25 -16.93 -19.68
C ARG A 250 -11.21 -18.34 -19.08
N ASP A 251 -12.36 -18.98 -18.94
CA ASP A 251 -12.44 -20.30 -18.29
C ASP A 251 -11.96 -21.42 -19.22
N LEU A 252 -12.15 -21.28 -20.54
CA LEU A 252 -11.48 -22.09 -21.56
C LEU A 252 -9.96 -22.01 -21.46
N ALA A 253 -9.38 -20.80 -21.31
CA ALA A 253 -7.94 -20.64 -21.15
C ALA A 253 -7.40 -21.43 -19.95
N LYS A 254 -8.12 -21.45 -18.81
CA LYS A 254 -7.74 -22.26 -17.65
C LYS A 254 -7.78 -23.76 -17.93
N ALA A 255 -8.78 -24.23 -18.68
CA ALA A 255 -8.88 -25.64 -19.06
C ALA A 255 -7.73 -26.06 -19.99
N ILE A 256 -7.34 -25.20 -20.93
CA ILE A 256 -6.19 -25.40 -21.82
C ILE A 256 -4.89 -25.50 -21.02
N GLU A 257 -4.62 -24.53 -20.14
CA GLU A 257 -3.45 -24.54 -19.24
C GLU A 257 -3.41 -25.81 -18.38
N ARG A 258 -4.57 -26.21 -17.83
CA ARG A 258 -4.65 -27.41 -17.01
C ARG A 258 -4.36 -28.69 -17.81
N LEU A 259 -4.88 -28.80 -19.03
CA LEU A 259 -4.59 -29.95 -19.89
C LEU A 259 -3.11 -30.00 -20.26
N ALA A 260 -2.56 -28.85 -20.67
CA ALA A 260 -1.15 -28.66 -21.00
C ALA A 260 -0.22 -29.15 -19.88
N ASP A 261 -0.51 -28.78 -18.63
CA ASP A 261 0.22 -29.24 -17.45
C ASP A 261 0.15 -30.77 -17.27
N LEU A 262 -1.02 -31.38 -17.48
CA LEU A 262 -1.20 -32.83 -17.27
C LEU A 262 -0.46 -33.66 -18.32
N VAL A 263 -0.46 -33.21 -19.58
CA VAL A 263 0.18 -33.95 -20.69
C VAL A 263 1.60 -33.49 -20.99
N GLU A 264 2.12 -32.49 -20.27
CA GLU A 264 3.46 -31.89 -20.45
C GLU A 264 3.65 -31.30 -21.86
N MET A 265 2.64 -30.57 -22.35
CA MET A 265 2.67 -29.91 -23.66
C MET A 265 2.51 -28.40 -23.54
N PRO A 266 3.04 -27.59 -24.48
CA PRO A 266 2.78 -26.15 -24.47
C PRO A 266 1.28 -25.83 -24.63
N PRO A 267 0.71 -24.88 -23.86
CA PRO A 267 -0.70 -24.48 -23.96
C PRO A 267 -1.13 -24.06 -25.37
N THR A 268 -0.21 -23.47 -26.14
CA THR A 268 -0.44 -23.08 -27.54
C THR A 268 -0.70 -24.26 -28.46
N VAL A 269 -0.04 -25.40 -28.24
CA VAL A 269 -0.27 -26.62 -29.03
C VAL A 269 -1.64 -27.21 -28.69
N VAL A 270 -1.99 -27.20 -27.41
CA VAL A 270 -3.32 -27.64 -26.94
C VAL A 270 -4.43 -26.78 -27.57
N ALA A 271 -4.27 -25.45 -27.56
CA ALA A 271 -5.22 -24.53 -28.18
C ALA A 271 -5.35 -24.73 -29.69
N MET A 272 -4.23 -24.99 -30.39
CA MET A 272 -4.22 -25.25 -31.82
C MET A 272 -4.99 -26.53 -32.17
N GLU A 273 -4.76 -27.63 -31.45
CA GLU A 273 -5.46 -28.89 -31.68
C GLU A 273 -6.95 -28.81 -31.31
N LEU A 274 -7.30 -28.04 -30.27
CA LEU A 274 -8.69 -27.76 -29.93
C LEU A 274 -9.42 -27.02 -31.06
N ALA A 275 -8.78 -26.00 -31.65
CA ALA A 275 -9.33 -25.27 -32.79
C ALA A 275 -9.53 -26.17 -34.01
N ARG A 276 -8.53 -27.01 -34.33
CA ARG A 276 -8.62 -27.96 -35.45
C ARG A 276 -9.76 -28.96 -35.29
N LYS A 277 -10.00 -29.42 -34.05
CA LYS A 277 -11.05 -30.39 -33.73
C LYS A 277 -12.46 -29.76 -33.69
N GLY A 278 -12.56 -28.46 -33.44
CA GLY A 278 -13.83 -27.71 -33.48
C GLY A 278 -14.31 -27.36 -34.89
N ASP A 279 -13.40 -27.32 -35.87
CA ASP A 279 -13.70 -27.04 -37.29
C ASP A 279 -14.02 -28.31 -38.12
N SER A 280 -13.94 -29.51 -37.52
CA SER A 280 -14.17 -30.82 -38.16
C SER A 280 -15.53 -31.41 -37.79
#